data_AF-A0A8E6HS46-F1
#
_entry.id   AF-A0A8E6HS46-F1
#
_cell.length_a   1.000
_cell.length_b   1.000
_cell.length_c   1.000
_cell.angle_alpha   90.00
_cell.angle_beta   90.00
_cell.angle_gamma   90.00
#
_symmetry.space_group_name_H-M   'P 1'
#
loop_
_entity.id
_entity.type
_entity.pdbx_description
1 polymer ?
#
loop_
_entity_poly.entity_id
_entity_poly.type
_entity_poly.pdbx_seq_one_letter_code
_entity_poly.pdbx_strand_id
1 'polypeptide(L)'
;MLTDVRYSAGVSAMTKIVAQLLNVLMHEHNFRFNYTIASRWIGKPEKNSTLAVTNSLLWREQDISCTCARIFPKWLDWVDILY
;
A
#
# COMPACT_ATOMS: atom_id res chain seq x y z
N MET A 1 -17.92 2.84 -4.37
CA MET A 1 -16.60 3.08 -5.02
C MET A 1 -15.52 3.08 -3.94
N LEU A 2 -14.27 2.69 -4.22
CA LEU A 2 -13.20 2.60 -3.20
C LEU A 2 -12.87 3.94 -2.54
N THR A 3 -13.00 5.03 -3.28
CA THR A 3 -12.76 6.41 -2.81
C THR A 3 -13.98 7.07 -2.18
N ASP A 4 -15.15 6.41 -2.20
CA ASP A 4 -16.38 6.92 -1.59
C ASP A 4 -16.33 6.77 -0.06
N VAL A 5 -16.69 7.84 0.65
CA VAL A 5 -16.72 7.94 2.12
C VAL A 5 -17.77 7.03 2.75
N ARG A 6 -18.80 6.62 2.00
CA ARG A 6 -19.90 5.78 2.52
C ARG A 6 -19.44 4.37 2.89
N TYR A 7 -20.18 3.69 3.77
CA TYR A 7 -19.96 2.27 4.01
C TYR A 7 -20.06 1.46 2.70
N SER A 8 -19.22 0.45 2.53
CA SER A 8 -19.35 -0.52 1.44
C SER A 8 -19.13 -1.92 1.99
N ALA A 9 -20.15 -2.76 1.88
CA ALA A 9 -20.10 -4.13 2.36
C ALA A 9 -18.93 -4.89 1.70
N GLY A 10 -18.17 -5.64 2.51
CA GLY A 10 -17.01 -6.41 2.05
C GLY A 10 -15.72 -5.60 1.83
N VAL A 11 -15.73 -4.28 2.03
CA VAL A 11 -14.51 -3.46 1.96
C VAL A 11 -14.17 -2.95 3.36
N SER A 12 -12.96 -3.23 3.82
CA SER A 12 -12.52 -2.76 5.14
C SER A 12 -12.46 -1.23 5.16
N ALA A 13 -12.81 -0.62 6.30
CA ALA A 13 -12.70 0.83 6.48
C ALA A 13 -11.26 1.32 6.26
N MET A 14 -10.26 0.55 6.70
CA MET A 14 -8.85 0.87 6.48
C MET A 14 -8.52 0.98 4.99
N THR A 15 -8.97 0.02 4.18
CA THR A 15 -8.77 0.02 2.72
C THR A 15 -9.35 1.28 2.06
N LYS A 16 -10.50 1.76 2.54
CA LYS A 16 -11.10 2.99 2.03
C LYS A 16 -10.28 4.22 2.40
N ILE A 17 -9.89 4.34 3.66
CA ILE A 17 -9.11 5.48 4.14
C ILE A 17 -7.81 5.63 3.36
N VAL A 18 -7.08 4.53 3.15
CA VAL A 18 -5.81 4.57 2.41
C VAL A 18 -6.00 4.86 0.91
N ALA A 19 -7.08 4.37 0.30
CA ALA A 19 -7.41 4.68 -1.09
C ALA A 19 -7.78 6.17 -1.26
N GLN A 20 -8.49 6.74 -0.29
CA GLN A 20 -8.80 8.17 -0.27
C GLN A 20 -7.54 9.02 -0.10
N LEU A 21 -6.66 8.66 0.83
CA LEU A 21 -5.37 9.33 1.01
C LEU A 21 -4.53 9.27 -0.26
N LEU A 22 -4.42 8.11 -0.91
CA LEU A 22 -3.68 7.98 -2.16
C LEU A 22 -4.28 8.85 -3.27
N ASN A 23 -5.61 8.97 -3.33
CA ASN A 23 -6.27 9.88 -4.27
C ASN A 23 -5.94 11.35 -4.01
N VAL A 24 -5.83 11.77 -2.74
CA VAL A 24 -5.37 13.11 -2.36
C VAL A 24 -3.92 13.32 -2.82
N LEU A 25 -3.01 12.39 -2.49
CA LEU A 25 -1.60 12.47 -2.89
C LEU A 25 -1.44 12.55 -4.41
N MET A 26 -2.23 11.78 -5.16
CA MET A 26 -2.25 11.82 -6.63
C MET A 26 -2.61 13.20 -7.17
N HIS A 27 -3.60 13.87 -6.58
CA HIS A 27 -3.97 15.23 -6.96
C HIS A 27 -2.90 16.27 -6.58
N GLU A 28 -2.38 16.22 -5.36
CA GLU A 28 -1.38 17.17 -4.86
C GLU A 28 -0.04 17.07 -5.59
N HIS A 29 0.40 15.85 -5.90
CA HIS A 29 1.70 15.59 -6.53
C HIS A 29 1.62 15.33 -8.04
N ASN A 30 0.43 15.44 -8.65
CA ASN A 30 0.18 15.28 -10.08
C ASN A 30 0.80 14.00 -10.69
N PHE A 31 0.61 12.86 -10.02
CA PHE A 31 0.98 11.56 -10.57
C PHE A 31 -0.27 10.73 -10.91
N ARG A 32 -0.07 9.54 -11.48
CA ARG A 32 -1.12 8.54 -11.68
C ARG A 32 -0.63 7.22 -11.11
N PHE A 33 -1.55 6.38 -10.64
CA PHE A 33 -1.22 5.06 -10.12
C PHE A 33 -2.12 4.00 -10.75
N ASN A 34 -1.65 2.75 -10.76
CA ASN A 34 -2.48 1.57 -10.98
C ASN A 34 -2.72 0.89 -9.64
N TYR A 35 -3.97 0.60 -9.29
CA TYR A 35 -4.29 -0.05 -8.02
C TYR A 35 -3.99 -1.55 -8.08
N THR A 36 -3.26 -2.02 -7.07
CA THR A 36 -3.08 -3.44 -6.78
C THR A 36 -3.53 -3.71 -5.35
N ILE A 37 -4.20 -4.84 -5.12
CA ILE A 37 -4.58 -5.28 -3.76
C ILE A 37 -3.65 -6.41 -3.36
N ALA A 38 -2.89 -6.20 -2.28
CA ALA A 38 -2.08 -7.25 -1.67
C ALA A 38 -2.85 -7.94 -0.53
N SER A 39 -2.76 -9.27 -0.46
CA SER A 39 -3.39 -10.07 0.61
C SER A 39 -2.73 -9.89 1.98
N ARG A 40 -1.45 -9.52 2.00
CA ARG A 40 -0.62 -9.41 3.19
C ARG A 40 0.16 -8.11 3.18
N TRP A 41 0.36 -7.51 4.34
CA TRP A 41 1.27 -6.39 4.48
C TRP A 41 2.71 -6.88 4.47
N ILE A 42 3.00 -7.96 5.19
CA ILE A 42 4.37 -8.40 5.45
C ILE A 42 4.68 -9.69 4.71
N GLY A 43 5.71 -9.63 3.87
CA GLY A 43 6.25 -10.76 3.12
C GLY A 43 7.68 -11.09 3.51
N LYS A 44 8.16 -12.25 3.05
CA LYS A 44 9.57 -12.61 3.09
C LYS A 44 10.34 -11.82 2.02
N PRO A 45 11.62 -11.47 2.23
CA PRO A 45 12.44 -10.74 1.26
C PRO A 45 12.95 -11.67 0.15
N GLU A 46 12.04 -12.43 -0.47
CA GLU A 46 12.34 -13.43 -1.50
C GLU A 46 11.69 -12.99 -2.81
N LYS A 47 12.44 -13.00 -3.93
CA LYS A 47 11.87 -12.78 -5.26
C LYS A 47 10.86 -13.89 -5.61
N ASN A 48 9.84 -13.57 -6.40
CA ASN A 48 8.80 -14.52 -6.83
C ASN A 48 8.04 -15.19 -5.67
N SER A 49 7.99 -14.56 -4.50
CA SER A 49 7.20 -15.02 -3.36
C SER A 49 5.75 -14.53 -3.45
N THR A 50 4.88 -14.99 -2.55
CA THR A 50 3.49 -14.49 -2.55
C THR A 50 3.46 -12.98 -2.34
N LEU A 51 2.66 -12.28 -3.13
CA LEU A 51 2.53 -10.83 -3.08
C LEU A 51 2.17 -10.34 -1.67
N ALA A 52 3.06 -9.51 -1.12
CA ALA A 52 2.85 -8.71 0.07
C ALA A 52 3.31 -7.27 -0.19
N VAL A 53 3.01 -6.35 0.72
CA VAL A 53 3.44 -4.96 0.57
C VAL A 53 4.97 -4.84 0.65
N THR A 54 5.59 -5.40 1.69
CA THR A 54 7.02 -5.18 1.94
C THR A 54 7.94 -5.82 0.89
N ASN A 55 7.61 -7.02 0.40
CA ASN A 55 8.46 -7.71 -0.59
C ASN A 55 8.33 -7.08 -1.97
N SER A 56 7.13 -6.66 -2.37
CA SER A 56 6.91 -6.03 -3.67
C SER A 56 7.58 -4.66 -3.75
N LEU A 57 7.62 -3.88 -2.67
CA LEU A 57 8.40 -2.64 -2.59
C LEU A 57 9.91 -2.92 -2.64
N LEU A 58 10.40 -3.88 -1.83
CA LEU A 58 11.83 -4.26 -1.80
C LEU A 58 12.35 -4.65 -3.19
N TRP A 59 11.57 -5.43 -3.94
CA TRP A 59 11.94 -5.91 -5.27
C TRP A 59 11.47 -4.99 -6.41
N ARG A 60 10.93 -3.81 -6.09
CA ARG A 60 10.46 -2.79 -7.05
C ARG A 60 9.40 -3.32 -8.02
N GLU A 61 8.58 -4.26 -7.55
CA GLU A 61 7.37 -4.73 -8.23
C GLU A 61 6.19 -3.78 -8.02
N GLN A 62 6.25 -2.95 -6.97
CA GLN A 62 5.35 -1.82 -6.71
C GLN A 62 6.20 -0.58 -6.39
N ASP A 63 5.72 0.60 -6.79
CA ASP A 63 6.44 1.85 -6.58
C ASP A 63 6.15 2.49 -5.22
N ILE A 64 4.90 2.39 -4.76
CA ILE A 64 4.41 2.95 -3.50
C ILE A 64 3.36 2.04 -2.88
N SER A 65 3.28 2.04 -1.56
CA SER A 65 2.17 1.42 -0.85
C SER A 65 1.55 2.39 0.14
N CYS A 66 0.22 2.57 0.03
CA CYS A 66 -0.57 3.28 1.01
C CYS A 66 -1.35 2.24 1.84
N THR A 67 -0.83 1.88 3.01
CA THR A 67 -1.44 0.86 3.89
C THR A 67 -1.28 1.22 5.36
N CYS A 68 -2.02 0.56 6.23
CA CYS A 68 -1.89 0.70 7.68
C CYS A 68 -0.84 -0.25 8.27
N ALA A 69 0.22 -0.59 7.50
CA ALA A 69 1.23 -1.54 7.93
C ALA A 69 2.01 -1.02 9.15
N ARG A 70 2.04 -1.82 10.22
CA ARG A 70 2.88 -1.53 11.40
C ARG A 70 4.34 -1.70 11.02
N ILE A 71 5.16 -0.65 11.08
CA ILE A 71 6.58 -0.76 10.73
C ILE A 71 7.42 -1.30 11.89
N PHE A 72 8.36 -2.19 11.59
CA PHE A 72 9.37 -2.70 12.51
C PHE A 72 10.77 -2.28 12.03
N PRO A 73 11.74 -2.04 12.94
CA PRO A 73 13.05 -1.49 12.58
C PRO A 73 13.76 -2.24 11.45
N LYS A 74 13.72 -3.58 11.47
CA LYS A 74 14.32 -4.45 10.44
C LYS A 74 13.79 -4.25 9.00
N TRP A 75 12.68 -3.53 8.83
CA TRP A 75 12.12 -3.24 7.50
C TRP A 75 12.56 -1.90 6.95
N LEU A 76 13.13 -1.03 7.78
CA LEU A 76 13.76 0.20 7.32
C LEU A 76 14.98 -0.09 6.43
N ASP A 77 15.54 -1.30 6.53
CA ASP A 77 16.57 -1.78 5.60
C ASP A 77 16.02 -2.08 4.19
N TRP A 78 14.69 -2.19 4.04
CA TRP A 78 14.02 -2.65 2.82
C TRP A 78 13.14 -1.60 2.16
N VAL A 79 12.51 -0.73 2.96
CA VAL A 79 11.56 0.27 2.51
C VAL A 79 11.75 1.57 3.28
N ASP A 80 11.59 2.68 2.57
CA ASP A 80 11.53 4.01 3.17
C ASP A 80 10.08 4.34 3.57
N ILE A 81 9.92 4.99 4.72
CA ILE A 81 8.61 5.49 5.17
C ILE A 81 8.51 6.97 4.80
N LEU A 82 7.43 7.33 4.11
CA LEU A 82 7.03 8.72 3.94
C LEU A 82 6.03 9.08 5.05
N TYR A 83 6.38 10.09 5.85
CA TYR A 83 5.57 10.64 6.93
C TYR A 83 4.78 11.87 6.47
#